data_AF-A0A2V8WLC7-F1
#
_entry.id   AF-A0A2V8WLC7-F1
#
_cell.length_a   1.000
_cell.length_b   1.000
_cell.length_c   1.000
_cell.angle_alpha   90.00
_cell.angle_beta   90.00
_cell.angle_gamma   90.00
#
_symmetry.space_group_name_H-M   'P 1'
#
loop_
_entity.id
_entity.type
_entity.pdbx_description
1 polymer ?
#
loop_
_entity_poly.entity_id
_entity_poly.type
_entity_poly.pdbx_seq_one_letter_code
_entity_poly.pdbx_strand_id
1 'polypeptide(L)' 'MATTMKALRKMQAAKGLQMDTVAVPATGPTDVLVRVKTASICGTDLHIYGWDRW' A
#
# COMPACT_ATOMS: atom_id res chain seq x y z
N MET A 1 19.18 -7.92 4.61
CA MET A 1 18.01 -7.44 3.82
C MET A 1 17.51 -6.15 4.44
N ALA A 2 16.88 -5.24 3.69
CA ALA A 2 16.33 -4.01 4.28
C ALA A 2 15.26 -4.37 5.32
N THR A 3 15.27 -3.70 6.47
CA THR A 3 14.28 -3.90 7.55
C THR A 3 13.03 -3.06 7.34
N THR A 4 13.08 -2.08 6.43
CA THR A 4 11.98 -1.19 6.07
C THR A 4 11.77 -1.09 4.56
N MET A 5 10.58 -0.66 4.14
CA MET A 5 10.15 -0.46 2.77
C MET A 5 9.27 0.78 2.65
N LYS A 6 9.18 1.36 1.45
CA LYS A 6 8.22 2.42 1.14
C LYS A 6 6.84 1.82 0.90
N ALA A 7 5.79 2.48 1.41
CA ALA A 7 4.41 2.09 1.20
C ALA A 7 3.53 3.33 1.00
N LEU A 8 2.70 3.32 -0.04
CA LEU A 8 1.64 4.32 -0.23
C LEU A 8 0.39 3.84 0.54
N ARG A 9 -0.04 4.59 1.56
CA ARG A 9 -1.04 4.16 2.55
C ARG A 9 -2.23 5.11 2.64
N LYS A 10 -3.42 4.53 2.85
CA LYS A 10 -4.64 5.23 3.27
C LYS A 10 -4.71 5.24 4.79
N MET A 11 -4.44 6.40 5.40
CA MET A 11 -4.35 6.53 6.86
C MET A 11 -5.64 7.03 7.51
N GLN A 12 -6.51 7.69 6.73
CA GLN A 12 -7.78 8.23 7.21
C GLN A 12 -8.89 7.94 6.20
N ALA A 13 -10.13 7.89 6.70
CA ALA A 13 -11.36 7.86 5.92
C ALA A 13 -11.68 9.25 5.31
N ALA A 14 -10.75 9.76 4.49
CA ALA A 14 -10.84 11.07 3.84
C ALA A 14 -10.00 11.06 2.55
N LYS A 15 -10.19 12.03 1.65
CA LYS A 15 -9.42 12.11 0.40
C LYS A 15 -7.90 12.16 0.67
N GLY A 16 -7.14 11.37 -0.10
CA GLY A 16 -5.67 11.37 -0.04
C GLY A 16 -5.04 10.01 0.25
N LEU A 17 -3.71 9.98 0.11
CA LEU A 17 -2.81 8.88 0.44
C LEU A 17 -1.48 9.49 0.95
N GLN A 18 -0.75 8.74 1.76
CA GLN A 18 0.54 9.14 2.32
C GLN A 18 1.63 8.13 1.95
N MET A 19 2.81 8.62 1.58
CA MET A 19 3.99 7.76 1.36
C MET A 19 4.75 7.63 2.68
N ASP A 20 4.77 6.42 3.23
CA ASP A 20 5.44 6.10 4.48
C ASP A 20 6.62 5.15 4.27
N THR A 21 7.56 5.18 5.21
CA THR A 21 8.57 4.12 5.36
C THR A 21 8.14 3.22 6.52
N VAL A 22 7.86 1.96 6.24
CA VAL A 22 7.30 0.98 7.20
C VAL A 22 8.20 -0.26 7.29
N ALA A 23 8.05 -1.09 8.32
CA ALA A 23 8.79 -2.34 8.41
C ALA A 23 8.43 -3.31 7.26
N VAL A 24 9.40 -4.11 6.82
CA VAL A 24 9.12 -5.25 5.92
C VAL A 24 8.29 -6.28 6.69
N PRO A 25 7.17 -6.79 6.14
CA PRO A 25 6.29 -7.70 6.86
C PRO A 25 6.95 -9.05 7.12
N ALA A 26 6.62 -9.67 8.26
CA ALA A 26 6.91 -11.07 8.51
C ALA A 26 5.99 -11.95 7.66
N THR A 27 6.46 -13.15 7.30
CA THR A 27 5.70 -14.11 6.49
C THR A 27 5.52 -15.41 7.27
N GLY A 28 4.30 -15.95 7.22
CA GLY A 28 3.97 -17.26 7.75
C GLY A 28 4.30 -18.40 6.78
N PRO A 29 3.97 -19.66 7.15
CA PRO A 29 4.36 -20.84 6.36
C PRO A 29 3.78 -20.90 4.94
N THR A 30 2.68 -20.18 4.68
CA THR A 30 1.98 -20.15 3.39
C THR A 30 2.09 -18.81 2.67
N ASP A 31 2.87 -17.87 3.21
CA ASP A 31 2.99 -16.54 2.64
C ASP A 31 4.21 -16.43 1.72
N VAL A 32 4.12 -15.53 0.75
CA VAL A 32 5.27 -15.17 -0.10
C VAL A 32 5.58 -13.69 0.02
N LEU A 33 6.86 -13.37 0.24
CA LEU A 33 7.33 -11.99 0.25
C LEU A 33 7.72 -11.56 -1.17
N VAL A 34 6.91 -10.71 -1.77
CA VAL A 34 7.15 -10.21 -3.14
C VAL A 34 7.77 -8.81 -3.11
N ARG A 35 8.90 -8.63 -3.80
CA ARG A 35 9.48 -7.31 -4.04
C ARG A 35 8.81 -6.66 -5.25
N VAL A 36 7.87 -5.77 -4.99
CA VAL A 36 7.21 -4.96 -6.04
C VAL A 36 8.24 -4.03 -6.69
N LYS A 37 8.41 -4.15 -8.02
CA LYS A 37 9.26 -3.25 -8.81
C LYS A 37 8.46 -2.07 -9.38
N THR A 38 7.24 -2.34 -9.82
CA THR A 38 6.32 -1.37 -10.43
C THR A 38 4.89 -1.76 -10.09
N ALA A 39 4.03 -0.75 -9.89
CA ALA A 39 2.59 -0.91 -9.75
C ALA A 39 1.89 0.17 -10.61
N SER A 40 0.74 -0.15 -11.16
CA SER A 40 -0.13 0.79 -11.88
C SER A 40 -1.35 1.16 -11.03
N ILE A 41 -2.07 2.20 -11.44
CA ILE A 41 -3.30 2.68 -10.80
C ILE A 41 -4.49 2.25 -11.66
N CYS A 42 -5.47 1.59 -11.06
CA CYS A 42 -6.75 1.22 -11.66
C CYS A 42 -7.86 2.22 -11.26
N GLY A 43 -9.01 2.18 -11.91
CA GLY A 43 -10.17 3.01 -11.55
C GLY A 43 -10.58 2.85 -10.09
N THR A 44 -10.57 1.64 -9.55
CA THR A 44 -10.89 1.37 -8.13
C THR A 44 -10.00 2.12 -7.16
N ASP A 45 -8.71 2.27 -7.48
CA ASP A 45 -7.77 3.00 -6.64
C ASP A 45 -8.12 4.49 -6.54
N LEU A 46 -8.73 5.06 -7.59
CA LEU A 46 -9.17 6.46 -7.59
C LEU A 46 -10.31 6.69 -6.60
N HIS A 47 -11.24 5.74 -6.48
CA HIS A 47 -12.32 5.79 -5.50
C HIS A 47 -11.80 5.61 -4.07
N ILE A 48 -10.85 4.70 -3.86
CA ILE A 48 -10.14 4.56 -2.58
C ILE A 48 -9.42 5.86 -2.23
N TYR A 49 -8.73 6.48 -3.20
CA TYR A 49 -8.06 7.76 -3.01
C TYR A 49 -9.05 8.88 -2.67
N GLY A 50 -10.16 8.98 -3.41
CA GLY A 50 -11.21 9.97 -3.22
C GLY A 50 -11.95 9.83 -1.89
N TRP A 51 -12.06 8.60 -1.39
CA TRP A 51 -12.96 8.25 -0.29
C TRP A 51 -14.39 8.71 -0.56
N ASP A 52 -14.90 8.38 -1.74
CA ASP A 52 -16.26 8.70 -2.17
C ASP A 52 -17.21 7.52 -1.96
N ARG A 53 -18.50 7.77 -2.18
CA ARG A 53 -19.60 6.82 -1.95
C ARG A 53 -19.84 5.88 -3.13
N TRP A 54 -18.77 5.51 -3.84
CA TRP A 54 -18.93 4.69 -5.03
C TRP A 54 -19.84 3.48 -4.81
#